data_AF-A0A0D3BU89-F1
#
_entry.id   AF-A0A0D3BU89-F1
#
_cell.length_a   1.000
_cell.length_b   1.000
_cell.length_c   1.000
_cell.angle_alpha   90.00
_cell.angle_beta   90.00
_cell.angle_gamma   90.00
#
_symmetry.space_group_name_H-M   'P 1'
#
loop_
_entity.id
_entity.type
_entity.pdbx_description
1 polymer ?
#
loop_
_entity_poly.entity_id
_entity_poly.type
_entity_poly.pdbx_seq_one_letter_code
_entity_poly.pdbx_strand_id
1 'polypeptide(L)'
;MVTNSEITMLNNLKPYKTTWKVEVKVLHSWTQHSNYNGDDTFEFILEDKMVGQWKFLENFSVYPATGMYRPTSHLYKMSITANSIVTNSTPNTCK
;
A
#
# COMPACT_ATOMS: atom_id res chain seq x y z
N MET A 1 1.09 15.02 -11.77
CA MET A 1 2.37 15.63 -11.32
C MET A 1 3.03 14.61 -10.41
N VAL A 2 4.21 14.11 -10.76
CA VAL A 2 4.97 13.21 -9.87
C VAL A 2 5.50 14.09 -8.74
N THR A 3 5.09 13.82 -7.49
CA THR A 3 5.68 14.56 -6.38
C THR A 3 7.10 14.03 -6.16
N ASN A 4 8.07 14.93 -5.99
CA ASN A 4 9.45 14.58 -5.73
C ASN A 4 9.62 14.18 -4.24
N SER A 5 8.82 13.20 -3.82
CA SER A 5 8.83 12.63 -2.47
C SER A 5 9.79 11.44 -2.43
N GLU A 6 10.52 11.30 -1.33
CA GLU A 6 11.43 10.17 -1.12
C GLU A 6 10.66 8.85 -0.97
N ILE A 7 11.17 7.80 -1.61
CA ILE A 7 10.61 6.45 -1.50
C ILE A 7 10.91 5.91 -0.10
N THR A 8 9.88 5.43 0.58
CA THR A 8 9.95 4.87 1.92
C THR A 8 9.69 3.36 1.88
N MET A 9 10.51 2.57 2.58
CA MET A 9 10.27 1.13 2.75
C MET A 9 9.03 0.88 3.62
N LEU A 10 8.30 -0.22 3.40
CA LEU A 10 7.05 -0.51 4.11
C LEU A 10 7.24 -0.52 5.64
N ASN A 11 8.35 -1.10 6.12
CA ASN A 11 8.69 -1.17 7.55
C ASN A 11 8.90 0.21 8.21
N ASN A 12 9.18 1.24 7.41
CA ASN A 12 9.42 2.59 7.92
C ASN A 12 8.15 3.43 7.97
N LEU A 13 7.02 2.93 7.49
CA LEU A 13 5.73 3.63 7.53
C LEU A 13 5.26 3.86 8.98
N LYS A 14 4.56 4.97 9.18
CA LYS A 14 4.01 5.41 10.48
C LYS A 14 2.67 6.15 10.28
N PRO A 15 1.75 6.09 11.25
CA PRO A 15 0.37 6.58 11.09
C PRO A 15 0.19 8.10 11.18
N TYR A 16 1.25 8.88 11.45
CA TYR A 16 1.16 10.33 11.65
C TYR A 16 1.19 11.16 10.35
N LYS A 17 1.39 10.51 9.19
CA LYS A 17 1.59 11.17 7.90
C LYS A 17 0.91 10.36 6.80
N THR A 18 0.32 11.05 5.84
CA THR A 18 -0.31 10.44 4.65
C THR A 18 0.46 10.67 3.36
N THR A 19 1.39 11.63 3.33
CA THR A 19 2.18 12.01 2.15
C THR A 19 3.41 11.10 1.95
N TRP A 20 3.27 9.82 2.29
CA TRP A 20 4.28 8.80 2.01
C TRP A 20 4.29 8.43 0.53
N LYS A 21 5.44 7.99 0.04
CA LYS A 21 5.61 7.37 -1.27
C LYS A 21 6.27 6.01 -1.08
N VAL A 22 5.68 4.98 -1.68
CA VAL A 22 6.21 3.62 -1.67
C VAL A 22 6.29 3.09 -3.09
N GLU A 23 7.25 2.22 -3.36
CA GLU A 23 7.31 1.43 -4.58
C GLU A 23 6.90 0.00 -4.24
N VAL A 24 5.77 -0.46 -4.77
CA VAL A 24 5.13 -1.72 -4.35
C VAL A 24 4.60 -2.51 -5.53
N LYS A 25 4.43 -3.81 -5.30
CA LYS A 25 3.71 -4.73 -6.19
C LYS A 25 2.56 -5.37 -5.43
N VAL A 26 1.43 -5.54 -6.10
CA VAL A 26 0.30 -6.33 -5.58
C VAL A 26 0.64 -7.81 -5.73
N LEU A 27 0.74 -8.53 -4.61
CA LEU A 27 0.93 -9.98 -4.59
C LEU A 27 -0.39 -10.73 -4.73
N HIS A 28 -1.42 -10.22 -4.06
CA HIS A 28 -2.74 -10.80 -4.06
C HIS A 28 -3.78 -9.71 -3.83
N SER A 29 -4.98 -9.90 -4.38
CA SER A 29 -6.11 -9.00 -4.18
C SER A 29 -7.41 -9.79 -4.11
N TRP A 30 -8.34 -9.37 -3.26
CA TRP A 30 -9.64 -9.99 -3.11
C TRP A 30 -10.69 -8.96 -2.72
N THR A 31 -11.95 -9.29 -2.99
CA THR A 31 -13.10 -8.57 -2.43
C THR A 31 -13.43 -9.21 -1.09
N GLN A 32 -13.39 -8.40 -0.04
CA GLN A 32 -13.77 -8.77 1.31
C GLN A 32 -15.22 -8.35 1.54
N HIS A 33 -16.11 -9.36 1.57
CA HIS A 33 -17.51 -9.13 1.88
C HIS A 33 -17.67 -8.69 3.33
N SER A 34 -18.48 -7.65 3.51
CA SER A 34 -18.82 -7.09 4.81
C SER A 34 -20.16 -7.66 5.26
N ASN A 35 -20.21 -8.27 6.45
CA ASN A 35 -21.48 -8.70 7.07
C ASN A 35 -22.27 -7.53 7.68
N TYR A 36 -21.71 -6.32 7.64
CA TYR A 36 -22.40 -5.11 8.04
C TYR A 36 -23.13 -4.54 6.81
N ASN A 37 -24.15 -3.70 6.99
CA ASN A 37 -24.86 -3.03 5.88
C ASN A 37 -23.99 -2.02 5.09
N GLY A 38 -22.67 -2.18 5.12
CA GLY A 38 -21.71 -1.42 4.34
C GLY A 38 -21.29 -2.17 3.09
N ASP A 39 -20.66 -1.43 2.19
CA ASP A 39 -20.15 -1.95 0.93
C ASP A 39 -18.98 -2.92 1.14
N ASP A 40 -18.81 -3.81 0.17
CA ASP A 40 -17.65 -4.68 0.08
C ASP A 40 -16.36 -3.85 0.01
N THR A 41 -15.31 -4.36 0.66
CA THR A 41 -13.99 -3.72 0.60
C THR A 41 -13.09 -4.46 -0.37
N PHE A 42 -12.25 -3.74 -1.11
CA PHE A 42 -11.23 -4.35 -1.95
C PHE A 42 -9.90 -4.35 -1.20
N GLU A 43 -9.42 -5.54 -0.84
CA GLU A 43 -8.20 -5.73 -0.06
C GLU A 43 -7.08 -6.32 -0.93
N PHE A 44 -5.85 -6.03 -0.56
CA PHE A 44 -4.68 -6.52 -1.26
C PHE A 44 -3.47 -6.66 -0.33
N ILE A 45 -2.57 -7.59 -0.69
CA ILE A 45 -1.26 -7.76 -0.07
C ILE A 45 -0.22 -7.08 -0.96
N LEU A 46 0.59 -6.21 -0.35
CA LEU A 46 1.70 -5.52 -1.00
C LEU A 46 3.04 -6.07 -0.51
N GLU A 47 4.00 -6.07 -1.41
CA GLU A 47 5.43 -6.26 -1.14
C GLU A 47 6.20 -5.05 -1.68
N ASP A 48 7.38 -4.76 -1.12
CA ASP A 48 8.35 -3.72 -1.54
C ASP A 48 9.72 -4.30 -2.01
N LYS A 49 9.87 -5.64 -2.02
CA LYS A 49 11.16 -6.31 -2.27
C LYS A 49 11.26 -7.01 -3.65
N MET A 50 12.13 -6.42 -4.48
CA MET A 50 12.99 -7.01 -5.52
C MET A 50 12.37 -7.70 -6.77
N VAL A 51 12.72 -7.10 -7.92
CA VAL A 51 12.63 -7.55 -9.33
C VAL A 51 11.22 -7.60 -9.93
N GLY A 52 10.99 -6.77 -10.95
CA GLY A 52 9.74 -6.76 -11.72
C GLY A 52 9.30 -5.36 -12.11
N GLN A 53 8.05 -5.25 -12.59
CA GLN A 53 7.39 -3.96 -12.80
C GLN A 53 6.63 -3.60 -11.51
N TRP A 54 6.96 -2.46 -10.92
CA TRP A 54 6.38 -1.98 -9.69
C TRP A 54 5.51 -0.76 -9.96
N LYS A 55 4.77 -0.31 -8.94
CA LYS A 55 3.98 0.92 -8.99
C LYS A 55 4.41 1.82 -7.84
N PHE A 56 4.51 3.11 -8.12
CA PHE A 56 4.53 4.10 -7.06
C PHE A 56 3.12 4.31 -6.54
N LEU A 57 2.99 4.26 -5.22
CA LEU A 57 1.78 4.62 -4.51
C LEU A 57 2.11 5.78 -3.56
N GLU A 58 1.35 6.86 -3.67
CA GLU A 58 1.49 8.08 -2.88
C GLU A 58 0.16 8.45 -2.21
N ASN A 59 0.23 9.25 -1.15
CA ASN A 59 -0.94 9.86 -0.49
C ASN A 59 -1.96 8.85 0.06
N PHE A 60 -1.49 7.95 0.92
CA PHE A 60 -2.31 6.92 1.57
C PHE A 60 -2.26 7.06 3.08
N SER A 61 -3.25 6.52 3.78
CA SER A 61 -3.25 6.48 5.24
C SER A 61 -2.72 5.15 5.76
N VAL A 62 -2.14 5.20 6.95
CA VAL A 62 -1.60 4.02 7.66
C VAL A 62 -2.17 4.03 9.05
N TYR A 63 -2.61 2.87 9.54
CA TYR A 63 -3.15 2.72 10.89
C TYR A 63 -2.65 1.42 11.53
N PRO A 64 -2.61 1.31 12.87
CA PRO A 64 -2.31 0.05 13.55
C PRO A 64 -3.19 -1.05 12.98
N ALA A 65 -2.58 -2.12 12.48
CA ALA A 65 -3.37 -3.24 12.04
C ALA A 65 -4.02 -3.87 13.30
N THR A 66 -5.34 -4.03 13.30
CA THR A 66 -6.10 -4.55 14.43
C THR A 66 -7.01 -5.68 13.97
N GLY A 67 -7.55 -6.45 14.91
CA GLY A 67 -8.46 -7.55 14.61
C GLY A 67 -7.77 -8.89 14.41
N MET A 68 -8.60 -9.92 14.24
CA MET A 68 -8.17 -11.33 14.18
C MET A 68 -7.74 -11.77 12.78
N TYR A 69 -8.26 -11.12 11.74
CA TYR A 69 -7.91 -11.42 10.36
C TYR A 69 -6.78 -10.51 9.88
N ARG A 70 -5.57 -11.08 9.78
CA ARG A 70 -4.35 -10.37 9.37
C ARG A 70 -3.59 -11.20 8.32
N PRO A 71 -3.79 -10.91 7.02
CA PRO A 71 -3.09 -11.61 5.94
C PRO A 71 -1.56 -11.47 6.00
N THR A 72 -1.05 -10.41 6.66
CA THR A 72 0.39 -10.20 6.88
C THR A 72 0.67 -9.89 8.36
N SER A 73 1.92 -10.15 8.79
CA SER A 73 2.42 -9.82 10.12
C SER A 73 2.83 -8.35 10.28
N HIS A 74 2.60 -7.50 9.27
CA HIS A 74 2.99 -6.10 9.31
C HIS A 74 2.24 -5.34 10.43
N LEU A 75 2.94 -4.42 11.09
CA LEU A 75 2.40 -3.70 12.26
C LEU A 75 1.23 -2.78 11.89
N TYR A 76 1.20 -2.32 10.65
CA TYR A 76 0.23 -1.36 10.15
C TYR A 76 -0.52 -1.86 8.92
N LYS A 77 -1.77 -1.42 8.76
CA LYS A 77 -2.58 -1.58 7.55
C LYS A 77 -2.64 -0.26 6.80
N MET A 78 -2.64 -0.35 5.47
CA MET A 78 -2.76 0.78 4.57
C MET A 78 -4.22 0.95 4.14
N SER A 79 -4.68 2.19 4.01
CA SER A 79 -5.96 2.52 3.38
C SER A 79 -5.75 3.52 2.25
N ILE A 80 -6.33 3.18 1.09
CA ILE A 80 -6.38 4.03 -0.09
C ILE A 80 -7.46 5.09 0.13
N THR A 81 -7.11 6.33 -0.14
CA THR A 81 -7.96 7.50 0.03
C THR A 81 -8.22 8.15 -1.33
N ALA A 82 -9.21 9.04 -1.40
CA ALA A 82 -9.59 9.69 -2.66
C ALA A 82 -8.45 10.50 -3.33
N ASN A 83 -7.45 10.91 -2.55
CA ASN A 83 -6.26 11.63 -3.01
C ASN A 83 -5.05 10.74 -3.27
N SER A 84 -5.17 9.41 -3.11
CA SER A 84 -4.08 8.48 -3.40
C SER A 84 -3.71 8.51 -4.88
N ILE A 85 -2.41 8.45 -5.17
CA ILE A 85 -1.89 8.50 -6.55
C ILE A 85 -1.17 7.19 -6.82
N VAL A 86 -1.52 6.54 -7.93
CA VAL A 86 -0.86 5.33 -8.42
C VAL A 86 -0.23 5.62 -9.77
N THR A 87 1.08 5.42 -9.90
CA THR A 87 1.81 5.55 -11.17
C THR A 87 2.70 4.34 -11.41
N ASN A 88 3.08 4.10 -12.67
CA ASN A 88 4.04 3.03 -12.96
C ASN A 88 5.43 3.44 -12.47
N SER A 89 6.16 2.51 -11.86
CA SER A 89 7.56 2.75 -11.56
C SER A 89 8.42 2.49 -12.79
N THR A 90 9.63 3.05 -12.79
CA THR A 90 10.64 2.70 -13.78
C THR A 90 11.06 1.25 -13.56
N PRO A 91 11.15 0.40 -14.60
CA PRO A 91 11.71 -0.94 -14.45
C PRO A 91 13.11 -0.84 -13.87
N ASN A 92 13.30 -1.34 -12.65
CA ASN A 92 14.62 -1.41 -12.04
C ASN A 92 15.43 -2.43 -12.86
N THR A 93 16.30 -1.96 -13.74
CA THR A 93 17.33 -2.82 -14.34
C THR A 93 18.23 -3.27 -13.19
N CYS A 94 18.22 -4.56 -12.88
CA CYS A 94 19.20 -5.15 -11.96
C CYS A 94 20.60 -4.71 -12.43
N LYS A 95 21.32 -3.98 -11.58
CA LYS A 95 22.78 -3.92 -11.66
C LYS A 95 23.35 -5.10 -10.88
#